data_AF-A0A2S9G7H8-F1
#
_entry.id   AF-A0A2S9G7H8-F1
#
_cell.length_a   1.000
_cell.length_b   1.000
_cell.length_c   1.000
_cell.angle_alpha   90.00
_cell.angle_beta   90.00
_cell.angle_gamma   90.00
#
_symmetry.space_group_name_H-M   'P 1'
#
loop_
_entity.id
_entity.type
_entity.pdbx_description
1 polymer ?
#
loop_
_entity_poly.entity_id
_entity_poly.type
_entity_poly.pdbx_seq_one_letter_code
_entity_poly.pdbx_strand_id
1 'polypeptide(L)'
;PGVVITPQPEMVPTDDTFAPAVVNEIKKTVADDLDGDAGWRVGTVNQNGVDVDVLNEVPGEPAPSVSISLDRAVQNAAQNAVGIT
;
A
#
# COMPACT_ATOMS: atom_id res chain seq x y z
N PRO A 1 -3.62 27.28 -18.82
CA PRO A 1 -4.54 26.18 -18.42
C PRO A 1 -3.85 24.83 -18.60
N GLY A 2 -3.66 24.06 -17.52
CA GLY A 2 -2.93 22.81 -17.57
C GLY A 2 -3.56 21.78 -16.64
N VAL A 3 -3.58 20.52 -17.09
CA VAL A 3 -3.89 19.36 -16.25
C VAL A 3 -2.59 18.95 -15.57
N VAL A 4 -2.60 18.86 -14.24
CA VAL A 4 -1.50 18.30 -13.45
C VAL A 4 -1.95 16.95 -12.93
N ILE A 5 -1.19 15.90 -13.23
CA ILE A 5 -1.41 14.56 -12.67
C ILE A 5 -0.40 14.38 -11.54
N THR A 6 -0.91 14.19 -10.32
CA THR A 6 -0.11 13.87 -9.14
C THR A 6 -0.34 12.40 -8.79
N PRO A 7 0.63 11.51 -9.04
CA PRO A 7 0.51 10.11 -8.66
C PRO A 7 0.29 9.96 -7.16
N GLN A 8 -0.62 9.07 -6.76
CA GLN A 8 -0.84 8.67 -5.37
C GLN A 8 -0.59 7.17 -5.23
N PRO A 9 0.05 6.71 -4.15
CA PRO A 9 0.20 5.30 -3.89
C PRO A 9 -1.17 4.67 -3.58
N GLU A 10 -1.43 3.50 -4.16
CA GLU A 10 -2.67 2.75 -3.91
C GLU A 10 -2.41 1.26 -4.16
N MET A 11 -3.09 0.38 -3.42
CA MET A 11 -3.17 -1.04 -3.79
C MET A 11 -3.95 -1.18 -5.09
N VAL A 12 -3.25 -1.51 -6.17
CA VAL A 12 -3.82 -1.75 -7.49
C VAL A 12 -3.73 -3.24 -7.86
N PRO A 13 -4.79 -3.85 -8.43
CA PRO A 13 -4.72 -5.22 -8.88
C PRO A 13 -3.76 -5.34 -10.07
N THR A 14 -2.99 -6.44 -10.11
CA THR A 14 -2.15 -6.77 -11.28
C THR A 14 -2.97 -7.07 -12.54
N ASP A 15 -4.18 -7.59 -12.34
CA ASP A 15 -5.18 -7.93 -13.36
C ASP A 15 -6.56 -7.57 -12.79
N ASP A 16 -7.25 -6.64 -13.42
CA ASP A 16 -8.55 -6.11 -12.97
C ASP A 16 -9.72 -7.07 -13.24
N THR A 17 -9.52 -8.07 -14.11
CA THR A 17 -10.49 -9.15 -14.42
C THR A 17 -10.39 -10.32 -13.44
N PHE A 18 -9.30 -10.41 -12.69
CA PHE A 18 -9.10 -11.48 -11.72
C PHE A 18 -9.90 -11.21 -10.43
N ALA A 19 -10.89 -12.07 -10.16
CA ALA A 19 -11.68 -12.09 -8.93
C ALA A 19 -12.07 -10.70 -8.41
N PRO A 20 -12.65 -9.82 -9.24
CA PRO A 20 -12.79 -8.39 -8.92
C PRO A 20 -13.58 -8.18 -7.62
N ALA A 21 -14.60 -8.99 -7.36
CA ALA A 21 -15.35 -8.94 -6.10
C ALA A 21 -14.46 -9.27 -4.88
N VAL A 22 -13.70 -10.37 -4.95
CA VAL A 22 -12.88 -10.84 -3.83
C VAL A 22 -11.69 -9.90 -3.59
N VAL A 23 -11.00 -9.48 -4.65
CA VAL A 23 -9.85 -8.56 -4.56
C VAL A 23 -10.28 -7.21 -3.97
N ASN A 24 -11.45 -6.69 -4.36
CA ASN A 24 -11.96 -5.44 -3.79
C ASN A 24 -12.29 -5.56 -2.29
N GLU A 25 -12.85 -6.68 -1.84
CA GLU A 25 -13.12 -6.90 -0.41
C GLU A 25 -11.84 -7.10 0.41
N ILE A 26 -10.85 -7.80 -0.16
CA ILE A 26 -9.53 -7.92 0.47
C ILE A 26 -8.91 -6.53 0.64
N LYS A 27 -8.90 -5.72 -0.41
CA LYS A 27 -8.37 -4.35 -0.36
C LYS A 27 -8.99 -3.52 0.76
N LYS A 28 -10.31 -3.59 0.96
CA LYS A 28 -10.97 -2.88 2.07
C LYS A 28 -10.55 -3.41 3.43
N THR A 29 -10.33 -4.71 3.53
CA THR A 29 -10.00 -5.39 4.78
C THR A 29 -8.58 -5.09 5.24
N VAL A 30 -7.63 -4.94 4.30
CA VAL A 30 -6.20 -4.78 4.60
C VAL A 30 -5.68 -3.37 4.35
N ALA A 31 -6.54 -2.42 3.99
CA ALA A 31 -6.12 -1.07 3.62
C ALA A 31 -5.24 -0.42 4.71
N ASP A 32 -5.70 -0.47 5.96
CA ASP A 32 -5.00 0.13 7.10
C ASP A 32 -3.68 -0.59 7.44
N ASP A 33 -3.56 -1.87 7.09
CA ASP A 33 -2.34 -2.65 7.31
C ASP A 33 -1.25 -2.34 6.26
N LEU A 34 -1.59 -1.69 5.15
CA LEU A 34 -0.70 -1.47 4.01
C LEU A 34 -0.08 -0.07 3.95
N ASP A 35 -0.27 0.76 4.97
CA ASP A 35 0.35 2.08 5.06
C ASP A 35 1.80 2.02 5.60
N GLY A 36 2.09 1.05 6.47
CA GLY A 36 3.34 0.99 7.25
C GLY A 36 3.39 2.04 8.35
N ASP A 37 4.49 2.08 9.11
CA ASP A 37 4.67 3.02 10.21
C ASP A 37 5.65 4.14 9.84
N ALA A 38 5.24 5.38 10.12
CA ALA A 38 6.09 6.54 9.88
C ALA A 38 7.28 6.58 10.85
N GLY A 39 8.47 6.82 10.30
CA GLY A 39 9.66 7.13 11.09
C GLY A 39 9.62 8.55 11.64
N TRP A 40 10.43 8.82 12.66
CA TRP A 40 10.54 10.15 13.25
C TRP A 40 11.95 10.43 13.75
N ARG A 41 12.31 11.72 13.80
CA ARG A 41 13.58 12.21 14.34
C ARG A 41 13.34 13.43 15.22
N VAL A 42 13.98 13.46 16.39
CA VAL A 42 14.04 14.64 17.27
C VAL A 42 15.45 15.19 17.19
N GLY A 43 15.58 16.37 16.57
CA GLY A 43 16.83 17.12 16.44
C GLY A 43 16.82 18.41 17.25
N THR A 44 18.00 18.89 17.62
CA THR A 44 18.18 20.24 18.16
C THR A 44 18.63 21.17 17.04
N VAL A 45 17.97 22.32 16.88
CA VAL A 45 18.32 23.34 15.89
C VAL A 45 18.92 24.56 16.56
N ASN A 46 19.84 25.24 15.87
CA ASN A 46 20.31 26.56 16.32
C ASN A 46 19.31 27.67 15.91
N GLN A 47 19.63 28.91 16.28
CA GLN A 47 18.79 30.09 16.01
C GLN A 47 18.50 30.35 14.52
N ASN A 48 19.28 29.72 13.63
CA ASN A 48 19.16 29.85 12.17
C ASN A 48 18.47 28.63 11.53
N GLY A 49 17.93 27.70 12.33
CA GLY A 49 17.25 26.49 11.85
C GLY A 49 18.17 25.40 11.31
N VAL A 50 19.49 25.50 11.55
CA VAL A 50 20.45 24.45 11.18
C VAL A 50 20.48 23.38 12.26
N ASP A 51 20.40 22.11 11.84
CA ASP A 51 20.55 20.94 12.71
C ASP A 51 21.93 20.95 13.39
N VAL A 52 21.93 20.93 14.72
CA VAL A 52 23.14 20.89 15.55
C VAL A 52 23.43 19.46 16.00
N ASP A 53 22.39 18.71 16.38
CA ASP A 53 22.52 17.32 16.80
C ASP A 53 21.19 16.56 16.73
N VAL A 54 21.25 15.22 16.70
CA VAL A 54 20.09 14.31 16.74
C VAL A 54 20.01 13.64 18.11
N LEU A 55 18.91 13.85 18.82
CA LEU A 55 18.68 13.25 20.13
C LEU A 55 18.16 11.82 20.01
N ASN A 56 17.22 11.60 19.09
CA ASN A 56 16.71 10.26 18.81
C ASN A 56 16.15 10.18 17.39
N GLU A 57 16.25 9.00 16.81
CA GLU A 57 15.73 8.69 15.48
C GLU A 57 15.16 7.28 15.48
N VAL A 58 13.97 7.13 14.90
CA VAL A 58 13.31 5.86 14.65
C VAL A 58 13.03 5.80 13.15
N PRO A 59 13.58 4.82 12.41
CA PRO A 59 13.26 4.65 11.01
C PRO A 59 11.79 4.25 10.85
N GLY A 60 11.19 4.61 9.71
CA GLY A 60 9.86 4.10 9.38
C GLY A 60 9.91 2.60 9.07
N GLU A 61 8.78 1.93 9.30
CA GLU A 61 8.62 0.52 8.98
C GLU A 61 7.76 0.40 7.71
N PRO A 62 8.30 -0.14 6.61
CA PRO A 62 7.52 -0.32 5.38
C PRO A 62 6.31 -1.21 5.63
N ALA A 63 5.24 -0.97 4.87
CA ALA A 63 4.05 -1.80 4.87
C ALA A 63 4.37 -3.29 4.65
N PRO A 64 3.79 -4.20 5.45
CA PRO A 64 3.93 -5.63 5.25
C PRO A 64 3.25 -6.11 3.96
N SER A 65 3.62 -7.31 3.50
CA SER A 65 2.89 -8.00 2.43
C SER A 65 1.81 -8.91 3.02
N VAL A 66 0.62 -8.89 2.43
CA VAL A 66 -0.48 -9.80 2.80
C VAL A 66 -0.49 -11.01 1.86
N SER A 67 -0.51 -12.21 2.45
CA SER A 67 -0.74 -13.46 1.72
C SER A 67 -2.13 -14.01 2.02
N ILE A 68 -2.82 -14.47 0.97
CA ILE A 68 -4.14 -15.10 1.07
C ILE A 68 -4.06 -16.55 0.59
N SER A 69 -5.02 -17.38 1.00
CA SER A 69 -5.09 -18.79 0.58
C SER A 69 -5.72 -19.00 -0.81
N LEU A 70 -6.09 -17.92 -1.51
CA LEU A 70 -6.70 -17.99 -2.83
C LEU A 70 -5.69 -18.45 -3.88
N ASP A 71 -5.92 -19.62 -4.47
CA ASP A 71 -5.14 -20.10 -5.60
C ASP A 71 -5.62 -19.45 -6.90
N ARG A 72 -4.69 -18.84 -7.64
CA ARG A 72 -4.99 -18.11 -8.87
C ARG A 72 -5.47 -19.02 -10.00
N ALA A 73 -4.88 -20.20 -10.17
CA ALA A 73 -5.24 -21.11 -11.25
C ALA A 73 -6.64 -21.70 -11.00
N VAL A 74 -6.93 -22.08 -9.76
CA VAL A 74 -8.27 -22.57 -9.36
C VAL A 74 -9.32 -21.48 -9.53
N GLN A 75 -9.04 -20.25 -9.07
CA GLN A 75 -9.99 -19.15 -9.17
C GLN A 75 -10.28 -18.76 -10.63
N ASN A 76 -9.27 -18.78 -11.51
CA ASN A 76 -9.45 -18.59 -12.95
C ASN A 76 -10.37 -19.64 -13.55
N ALA A 77 -10.15 -20.92 -13.22
CA ALA A 77 -11.00 -22.00 -13.69
C ALA A 77 -12.44 -21.85 -13.20
N ALA A 78 -12.63 -21.48 -11.93
CA ALA A 78 -13.94 -21.26 -11.34
C ALA A 78 -14.71 -20.12 -12.02
N GLN A 79 -14.05 -18.98 -12.25
CA GLN A 79 -14.62 -17.82 -12.95
C GLN A 79 -15.05 -18.17 -14.37
N ASN A 80 -14.16 -18.82 -15.13
CA ASN A 80 -14.45 -19.25 -16.49
C ASN A 80 -15.61 -20.24 -16.55
N ALA A 81 -15.73 -21.14 -15.57
CA ALA A 81 -16.80 -22.13 -15.52
C ALA A 81 -18.21 -21.52 -15.42
N VAL A 82 -18.32 -20.32 -14.85
CA VAL A 82 -19.59 -19.58 -14.71
C VAL A 82 -19.70 -18.38 -15.66
N GLY A 83 -18.73 -18.21 -16.57
CA GLY A 83 -18.73 -17.10 -17.53
C GLY A 83 -18.50 -15.73 -16.91
N ILE A 84 -17.80 -15.66 -15.77
CA ILE A 84 -17.33 -14.40 -15.19
C ILE A 84 -15.93 -14.13 -15.75
N THR A 85 -15.81 -13.10 -16.59
CA THR A 85 -14.54 -12.54 -17.08
C THR A 85 -14.42 -11.12 -16.56
#